data_AF-A0A2E9R0D0-F1
#
_entry.id   AF-A0A2E9R0D0-F1
#
_cell.length_a   1.000
_cell.length_b   1.000
_cell.length_c   1.000
_cell.angle_alpha   90.00
_cell.angle_beta   90.00
_cell.angle_gamma   90.00
#
_symmetry.space_group_name_H-M   'P 1'
#
loop_
_entity.id
_entity.type
_entity.pdbx_description
1 polymer ?
#
loop_
_entity_poly.entity_id
_entity_poly.type
_entity_poly.pdbx_seq_one_letter_code
_entity_poly.pdbx_strand_id
1 'polypeptide(L)'
;MNVRFTKVSILFGFLILVSCVNIDDFPADHPCDINGTQYNRSKCLALRGAEPLSLPDAAQDTSTHTEPHTEQPPTPCGNGTCQVDIGENCTICPVDCKCPNTRICNNGNCIINIKCGDGTCDAAQGENCSTCTKDCPCPQNSSCQSGLCNGCLCFPGQLKCEGTKLSLCSADCKSWTLKETCAAGSNCDATKGQCISPCGDGNCDAASNENCQTCAKDCQCAANQLCNGFQCVNACGDGKCNAGENCTTCPQDCACPGGAQCQNGACCTCTPGTIKCDGDALKTCKADCTGWESKQCKSGCQNKQCCACPEGKRRCSGDTVQECTCKEWKQVDKCGTFEKCKSGKCKFSLW
;
A
#
# COMPACT_ATOMS: atom_id res chain seq x y z
N MET A 1 -33.91 46.18 -34.66
CA MET A 1 -32.77 45.28 -34.96
C MET A 1 -33.11 43.90 -34.42
N ASN A 2 -33.13 42.92 -35.32
CA ASN A 2 -33.57 41.54 -35.10
C ASN A 2 -32.51 40.73 -34.36
N VAL A 3 -32.88 39.95 -33.35
CA VAL A 3 -32.14 38.74 -32.97
C VAL A 3 -33.13 37.59 -32.78
N ARG A 4 -32.84 36.49 -33.47
CA ARG A 4 -33.71 35.36 -33.80
C ARG A 4 -33.82 34.36 -32.64
N PHE A 5 -35.04 33.88 -32.41
CA PHE A 5 -35.31 32.62 -31.70
C PHE A 5 -35.06 31.43 -32.64
N THR A 6 -34.24 30.47 -32.22
CA THR A 6 -34.05 29.21 -32.94
C THR A 6 -34.73 28.09 -32.16
N LYS A 7 -35.77 27.50 -32.77
CA LYS A 7 -36.45 26.27 -32.35
C LYS A 7 -35.54 25.07 -32.62
N VAL A 8 -35.45 24.11 -31.71
CA VAL A 8 -35.02 22.74 -32.02
C VAL A 8 -36.11 21.78 -31.58
N SER A 9 -36.51 20.95 -32.53
CA SER A 9 -37.69 20.09 -32.54
C SER A 9 -37.50 18.80 -31.74
N ILE A 10 -38.63 18.39 -31.18
CA ILE A 10 -38.95 17.10 -30.57
C ILE A 10 -38.79 15.96 -31.61
N LEU A 11 -38.18 14.84 -31.22
CA LEU A 11 -38.42 13.54 -31.85
C LEU A 11 -38.59 12.46 -30.77
N PHE A 12 -39.79 11.87 -30.74
CA PHE A 12 -40.12 10.61 -30.07
C PHE A 12 -39.86 9.45 -31.04
N GLY A 13 -39.30 8.33 -30.57
CA GLY A 13 -39.14 7.11 -31.35
C GLY A 13 -38.84 5.89 -30.44
N PHE A 14 -39.75 4.92 -30.48
CA PHE A 14 -39.85 3.72 -29.66
C PHE A 14 -38.84 2.61 -30.03
N LEU A 15 -38.30 1.94 -28.99
CA LEU A 15 -38.23 0.47 -28.75
C LEU A 15 -37.40 -0.49 -29.65
N ILE A 16 -36.63 -1.32 -28.94
CA ILE A 16 -36.29 -2.77 -29.10
C ILE A 16 -34.79 -3.12 -29.14
N LEU A 17 -34.51 -4.08 -28.24
CA LEU A 17 -33.32 -4.81 -27.79
C LEU A 17 -32.46 -5.54 -28.84
N VAL A 18 -31.33 -6.08 -28.31
CA VAL A 18 -30.49 -7.23 -28.77
C VAL A 18 -29.28 -6.80 -29.62
N SER A 19 -28.00 -7.14 -29.38
CA SER A 19 -27.24 -7.91 -28.37
C SER A 19 -25.72 -7.79 -28.64
N CYS A 20 -24.91 -8.30 -27.68
CA CYS A 20 -23.50 -8.78 -27.79
C CYS A 20 -22.40 -7.71 -27.87
N VAL A 21 -21.35 -7.75 -27.05
CA VAL A 21 -20.16 -8.66 -27.06
C VAL A 21 -19.42 -8.41 -25.70
N ASN A 22 -19.16 -9.43 -24.85
CA ASN A 22 -17.90 -10.23 -24.69
C ASN A 22 -16.69 -9.34 -24.27
N ILE A 23 -15.71 -9.68 -23.42
CA ILE A 23 -14.99 -10.91 -22.96
C ILE A 23 -13.92 -10.29 -22.00
N ASP A 24 -13.57 -10.72 -20.79
CA ASP A 24 -12.74 -11.87 -20.38
C ASP A 24 -12.32 -11.66 -18.89
N ASP A 25 -11.77 -12.73 -18.31
CA ASP A 25 -10.81 -12.80 -17.18
C ASP A 25 -11.30 -13.34 -15.82
N PHE A 26 -11.14 -14.66 -15.69
CA PHE A 26 -10.72 -15.36 -14.47
C PHE A 26 -9.26 -14.97 -14.13
N PRO A 27 -8.85 -14.88 -12.85
CA PRO A 27 -8.38 -16.10 -12.19
C PRO A 27 -8.54 -16.18 -10.64
N ALA A 28 -8.35 -17.43 -10.18
CA ALA A 28 -7.76 -17.86 -8.92
C ALA A 28 -8.58 -17.90 -7.61
N ASP A 29 -8.50 -19.09 -7.00
CA ASP A 29 -8.48 -19.41 -5.58
C ASP A 29 -9.77 -19.27 -4.77
N HIS A 30 -10.48 -20.39 -4.61
CA HIS A 30 -11.23 -20.67 -3.38
C HIS A 30 -10.81 -22.03 -2.80
N PRO A 31 -10.28 -22.05 -1.56
CA PRO A 31 -9.90 -23.27 -0.87
C PRO A 31 -11.13 -24.04 -0.40
N CYS A 32 -11.01 -25.36 -0.42
CA CYS A 32 -11.90 -26.26 0.30
C CYS A 32 -11.82 -25.93 1.81
N ASP A 33 -12.90 -25.42 2.39
CA ASP A 33 -13.03 -25.30 3.84
C ASP A 33 -13.24 -26.70 4.46
N ILE A 34 -12.59 -26.90 5.60
CA ILE A 34 -12.35 -28.14 6.34
C ILE A 34 -13.52 -28.60 7.21
N ASN A 35 -14.73 -28.11 7.00
CA ASN A 35 -15.91 -28.53 7.76
C ASN A 35 -16.96 -29.16 6.86
N GLY A 36 -16.74 -30.43 6.54
CA GLY A 36 -17.68 -31.25 5.81
C GLY A 36 -19.02 -31.37 6.52
N THR A 37 -20.05 -30.72 5.99
CA THR A 37 -21.43 -31.21 5.99
C THR A 37 -22.07 -30.91 4.64
N GLN A 38 -22.77 -31.92 4.13
CA GLN A 38 -22.94 -32.20 2.71
C GLN A 38 -24.01 -31.37 1.97
N TYR A 39 -23.71 -31.02 0.72
CA TYR A 39 -24.62 -31.30 -0.40
C TYR A 39 -23.83 -31.88 -1.58
N ASN A 40 -24.32 -33.03 -2.10
CA ASN A 40 -23.90 -33.77 -3.30
C ASN A 40 -22.52 -34.46 -3.32
N ARG A 41 -22.46 -35.63 -2.67
CA ARG A 41 -21.34 -36.61 -2.71
C ARG A 41 -21.27 -37.44 -4.02
N SER A 42 -21.63 -36.88 -5.17
CA SER A 42 -21.66 -37.64 -6.43
C SER A 42 -20.72 -37.11 -7.52
N LYS A 43 -19.82 -36.15 -7.22
CA LYS A 43 -18.89 -35.60 -8.22
C LYS A 43 -17.40 -35.48 -7.82
N CYS A 44 -16.98 -36.03 -6.67
CA CYS A 44 -15.58 -35.98 -6.22
C CYS A 44 -14.88 -37.35 -6.10
N LEU A 45 -15.30 -38.36 -6.86
CA LEU A 45 -14.53 -39.60 -7.00
C LEU A 45 -14.37 -39.99 -8.47
N ALA A 46 -13.36 -39.41 -9.09
CA ALA A 46 -12.61 -40.05 -10.16
C ALA A 46 -11.13 -39.72 -9.91
N LEU A 47 -10.26 -40.72 -10.08
CA LEU A 47 -8.81 -40.72 -9.83
C LEU A 47 -8.38 -41.12 -8.41
N ARG A 48 -8.36 -42.44 -8.15
CA ARG A 48 -7.11 -43.21 -8.05
C ARG A 48 -7.44 -44.69 -7.85
N GLY A 49 -6.88 -45.52 -8.72
CA GLY A 49 -6.98 -46.96 -8.63
C GLY A 49 -6.04 -47.55 -7.59
N ALA A 50 -6.45 -48.68 -7.03
CA ALA A 50 -5.61 -49.83 -6.70
C ALA A 50 -6.53 -51.03 -6.42
N GLU A 51 -6.03 -52.20 -6.78
CA GLU A 51 -6.70 -53.45 -7.11
C GLU A 51 -7.27 -54.29 -5.94
N PRO A 52 -8.01 -55.38 -6.24
CA PRO A 52 -8.92 -56.07 -5.32
C PRO A 52 -8.37 -57.40 -4.79
N LEU A 53 -8.92 -57.89 -3.67
CA LEU A 53 -8.80 -59.27 -3.20
C LEU A 53 -10.20 -59.75 -2.75
N SER A 54 -10.83 -60.57 -3.59
CA SER A 54 -11.06 -62.03 -3.43
C SER A 54 -12.22 -62.38 -2.49
N LEU A 55 -13.43 -62.64 -3.01
CA LEU A 55 -14.03 -63.97 -3.36
C LEU A 55 -14.48 -64.79 -2.12
N PRO A 56 -15.46 -65.73 -2.19
CA PRO A 56 -16.53 -65.98 -3.18
C PRO A 56 -17.92 -66.40 -2.60
N ASP A 57 -18.90 -66.50 -3.49
CA ASP A 57 -19.97 -67.53 -3.71
C ASP A 57 -20.51 -68.35 -2.52
N ALA A 58 -21.82 -68.29 -2.22
CA ALA A 58 -22.97 -68.95 -2.87
C ALA A 58 -23.19 -70.43 -2.48
N ALA A 59 -24.36 -70.72 -1.90
CA ALA A 59 -25.23 -71.89 -2.10
C ALA A 59 -26.23 -71.97 -0.92
N GLN A 60 -27.53 -71.80 -1.18
CA GLN A 60 -28.56 -72.86 -1.27
C GLN A 60 -28.83 -73.58 0.07
N ASP A 61 -29.98 -73.26 0.68
CA ASP A 61 -31.24 -74.02 0.58
C ASP A 61 -31.27 -75.20 1.57
N THR A 62 -32.16 -75.13 2.56
CA THR A 62 -33.23 -76.12 2.79
C THR A 62 -33.85 -75.91 4.17
N SER A 63 -35.17 -75.87 4.15
CA SER A 63 -36.04 -75.88 5.31
C SER A 63 -36.00 -77.26 5.99
N THR A 64 -35.75 -77.31 7.30
CA THR A 64 -36.38 -78.30 8.20
C THR A 64 -36.32 -77.82 9.64
N HIS A 65 -37.52 -77.61 10.20
CA HIS A 65 -37.83 -77.58 11.62
C HIS A 65 -37.23 -78.81 12.33
N THR A 66 -36.48 -78.64 13.42
CA THR A 66 -36.45 -79.52 14.61
C THR A 66 -35.56 -78.84 15.66
N GLU A 67 -36.14 -78.44 16.79
CA GLU A 67 -35.41 -78.00 17.98
C GLU A 67 -34.49 -79.10 18.51
N PRO A 68 -33.34 -78.71 19.07
CA PRO A 68 -33.14 -79.06 20.47
C PRO A 68 -32.71 -77.84 21.28
N HIS A 69 -33.35 -77.69 22.45
CA HIS A 69 -33.05 -76.66 23.43
C HIS A 69 -31.59 -76.78 23.90
N THR A 70 -30.81 -75.74 23.62
CA THR A 70 -29.61 -75.38 24.38
C THR A 70 -29.51 -73.85 24.45
N GLU A 71 -29.78 -73.33 25.65
CA GLU A 71 -29.41 -72.03 26.22
C GLU A 71 -29.39 -70.80 25.29
N GLN A 72 -30.50 -70.07 25.26
CA GLN A 72 -30.53 -68.71 24.72
C GLN A 72 -30.09 -67.71 25.83
N PRO A 73 -29.10 -66.84 25.60
CA PRO A 73 -28.77 -65.76 26.53
C PRO A 73 -29.99 -64.82 26.65
N PRO A 74 -30.21 -64.18 27.82
CA PRO A 74 -31.40 -63.39 28.07
C PRO A 74 -31.50 -62.29 27.01
N THR A 75 -32.66 -62.22 26.36
CA THR A 75 -33.05 -61.10 25.50
C THR A 75 -32.78 -59.80 26.27
N PRO A 76 -31.87 -58.92 25.77
CA PRO A 76 -31.38 -57.80 26.55
C PRO A 76 -32.41 -56.68 26.74
N CYS A 77 -33.66 -56.84 26.27
CA CYS A 77 -34.72 -55.85 26.45
C CYS A 77 -36.05 -56.57 26.75
N GLY A 78 -36.92 -55.91 27.52
CA GLY A 78 -38.30 -56.31 27.85
C GLY A 78 -38.56 -56.62 29.33
N ASN A 79 -37.63 -56.34 30.25
CA ASN A 79 -37.79 -56.60 31.68
C ASN A 79 -38.31 -55.38 32.48
N GLY A 80 -38.49 -54.24 31.80
CA GLY A 80 -38.99 -53.00 32.40
C GLY A 80 -37.96 -52.20 33.20
N THR A 81 -36.68 -52.59 33.19
CA THR A 81 -35.58 -51.90 33.87
C THR A 81 -34.41 -51.66 32.94
N CYS A 82 -33.90 -50.43 32.85
CA CYS A 82 -32.76 -50.11 31.99
C CYS A 82 -31.43 -50.55 32.64
N GLN A 83 -30.81 -51.61 32.11
CA GLN A 83 -29.58 -52.21 32.67
C GLN A 83 -28.34 -51.87 31.82
N VAL A 84 -27.75 -50.71 32.10
CA VAL A 84 -26.60 -50.18 31.34
C VAL A 84 -25.36 -51.08 31.40
N ASP A 85 -25.17 -51.84 32.48
CA ASP A 85 -24.00 -52.70 32.70
C ASP A 85 -23.96 -53.93 31.78
N ILE A 86 -25.09 -54.29 31.18
CA ILE A 86 -25.20 -55.35 30.17
C ILE A 86 -25.42 -54.78 28.76
N GLY A 87 -25.21 -53.47 28.59
CA GLY A 87 -25.24 -52.79 27.29
C GLY A 87 -26.61 -52.25 26.87
N GLU A 88 -27.61 -52.23 27.76
CA GLU A 88 -28.89 -51.61 27.43
C GLU A 88 -28.77 -50.09 27.32
N ASN A 89 -29.38 -49.53 26.29
CA ASN A 89 -29.46 -48.09 26.11
C ASN A 89 -30.72 -47.72 25.32
N CYS A 90 -31.01 -46.42 25.20
CA CYS A 90 -32.27 -45.98 24.59
C CYS A 90 -32.39 -46.29 23.08
N THR A 91 -31.31 -46.69 22.40
CA THR A 91 -31.36 -47.18 21.01
C THR A 91 -31.54 -48.69 20.91
N ILE A 92 -30.93 -49.46 21.82
CA ILE A 92 -30.95 -50.93 21.81
C ILE A 92 -32.24 -51.43 22.49
N CYS A 93 -32.61 -50.82 23.62
CA CYS A 93 -33.77 -51.17 24.44
C CYS A 93 -34.66 -49.94 24.69
N PRO A 94 -35.33 -49.38 23.67
CA PRO A 94 -36.08 -48.13 23.78
C PRO A 94 -37.28 -48.19 24.73
N VAL A 95 -37.80 -49.39 25.01
CA VAL A 95 -38.93 -49.61 25.92
C VAL A 95 -38.47 -49.53 27.38
N ASP A 96 -37.40 -50.23 27.74
CA ASP A 96 -36.88 -50.30 29.11
C ASP A 96 -36.00 -49.10 29.46
N CYS A 97 -35.19 -48.65 28.50
CA CYS A 97 -34.37 -47.43 28.57
C CYS A 97 -35.07 -46.23 27.95
N LYS A 98 -36.37 -46.08 28.18
CA LYS A 98 -37.12 -44.91 27.74
C LYS A 98 -36.54 -43.65 28.39
N CYS A 99 -36.17 -42.68 27.57
CA CYS A 99 -35.62 -41.42 28.07
C CYS A 99 -36.62 -40.67 28.97
N PRO A 100 -36.24 -40.35 30.22
CA PRO A 100 -37.12 -39.63 31.15
C PRO A 100 -37.17 -38.13 30.81
N ASN A 101 -38.19 -37.43 31.33
CA ASN A 101 -38.32 -35.96 31.29
C ASN A 101 -38.16 -35.39 29.88
N THR A 102 -38.97 -35.89 28.92
CA THR A 102 -39.08 -35.41 27.52
C THR A 102 -37.79 -35.43 26.68
N ARG A 103 -36.72 -36.05 27.19
CA ARG A 103 -35.46 -36.29 26.46
C ARG A 103 -35.67 -37.20 25.26
N ILE A 104 -34.91 -36.98 24.19
CA ILE A 104 -34.86 -37.86 23.02
C ILE A 104 -33.63 -38.74 23.07
N CYS A 105 -33.76 -39.94 22.52
CA CYS A 105 -32.61 -40.81 22.34
C CYS A 105 -31.79 -40.36 21.14
N ASN A 106 -30.51 -40.05 21.34
CA ASN A 106 -29.55 -39.80 20.28
C ASN A 106 -28.29 -40.64 20.52
N ASN A 107 -27.97 -41.54 19.59
CA ASN A 107 -26.80 -42.43 19.66
C ASN A 107 -26.65 -43.14 21.02
N GLY A 108 -27.74 -43.77 21.48
CA GLY A 108 -27.79 -44.53 22.74
C GLY A 108 -27.86 -43.68 24.00
N ASN A 109 -27.81 -42.35 23.91
CA ASN A 109 -27.87 -41.46 25.07
C ASN A 109 -29.15 -40.62 25.08
N CYS A 110 -29.71 -40.44 26.27
CA CYS A 110 -30.87 -39.57 26.46
C CYS A 110 -30.44 -38.09 26.54
N ILE A 111 -30.55 -37.40 25.42
CA ILE A 111 -30.24 -35.97 25.30
C ILE A 111 -31.51 -35.13 25.42
N ILE A 112 -31.37 -33.87 25.83
CA ILE A 112 -32.50 -32.94 25.89
C ILE A 112 -33.00 -32.69 24.46
N ASN A 113 -34.28 -32.93 24.21
CA ASN A 113 -34.94 -32.47 23.00
C ASN A 113 -35.25 -31.00 23.18
N ILE A 114 -34.25 -30.15 22.97
CA ILE A 114 -34.42 -28.70 23.07
C ILE A 114 -35.36 -28.29 21.93
N LYS A 115 -36.64 -28.11 22.25
CA LYS A 115 -37.67 -27.69 21.29
C LYS A 115 -37.67 -26.17 21.16
N CYS A 116 -36.69 -25.61 20.47
CA CYS A 116 -36.78 -24.18 20.12
C CYS A 116 -37.97 -23.94 19.17
N GLY A 117 -38.67 -22.82 19.32
CA GLY A 117 -39.65 -22.28 18.36
C GLY A 117 -41.08 -22.15 18.85
N ASP A 118 -41.36 -22.25 20.15
CA ASP A 118 -42.69 -22.00 20.72
C ASP A 118 -42.91 -20.54 21.14
N GLY A 119 -41.90 -19.69 20.98
CA GLY A 119 -41.94 -18.26 21.29
C GLY A 119 -41.72 -17.92 22.76
N THR A 120 -41.41 -18.89 23.63
CA THR A 120 -41.12 -18.68 25.05
C THR A 120 -39.71 -19.18 25.39
N CYS A 121 -38.95 -18.44 26.21
CA CYS A 121 -37.62 -18.88 26.64
C CYS A 121 -37.69 -19.73 27.92
N ASP A 122 -37.63 -21.05 27.79
CA ASP A 122 -37.78 -21.98 28.91
C ASP A 122 -36.44 -22.45 29.50
N ALA A 123 -35.87 -21.64 30.39
CA ALA A 123 -34.60 -21.95 31.05
C ALA A 123 -34.61 -23.30 31.80
N ALA A 124 -35.76 -23.71 32.35
CA ALA A 124 -35.91 -25.00 33.03
C ALA A 124 -35.83 -26.21 32.08
N GLN A 125 -36.08 -26.00 30.78
CA GLN A 125 -35.95 -27.00 29.72
C GLN A 125 -34.56 -26.94 29.03
N GLY A 126 -33.65 -26.10 29.53
CA GLY A 126 -32.30 -25.94 28.98
C GLY A 126 -32.21 -24.96 27.81
N GLU A 127 -33.26 -24.17 27.58
CA GLU A 127 -33.22 -23.11 26.58
C GLU A 127 -32.44 -21.91 27.09
N ASN A 128 -31.59 -21.39 26.24
CA ASN A 128 -30.84 -20.17 26.48
C ASN A 128 -30.48 -19.50 25.15
N CYS A 129 -29.85 -18.34 25.21
CA CYS A 129 -29.54 -17.56 24.01
C CYS A 129 -28.55 -18.26 23.05
N SER A 130 -27.80 -19.28 23.50
CA SER A 130 -26.89 -20.09 22.67
C SER A 130 -27.56 -21.33 22.09
N THR A 131 -28.57 -21.88 22.77
CA THR A 131 -29.28 -23.11 22.33
C THR A 131 -30.57 -22.80 21.57
N CYS A 132 -31.29 -21.73 21.93
CA CYS A 132 -32.55 -21.28 21.32
C CYS A 132 -32.57 -19.77 21.12
N THR A 133 -31.72 -19.24 20.24
CA THR A 133 -31.57 -17.78 20.04
C THR A 133 -32.85 -17.07 19.58
N LYS A 134 -33.82 -17.78 18.99
CA LYS A 134 -35.09 -17.20 18.54
C LYS A 134 -36.08 -16.97 19.68
N ASP A 135 -36.20 -17.92 20.60
CA ASP A 135 -37.14 -17.84 21.73
C ASP A 135 -36.50 -17.16 22.95
N CYS A 136 -35.17 -17.24 23.06
CA CYS A 136 -34.34 -16.57 24.05
C CYS A 136 -33.46 -15.44 23.44
N PRO A 137 -34.02 -14.43 22.75
CA PRO A 137 -33.22 -13.32 22.25
C PRO A 137 -32.73 -12.48 23.42
N CYS A 138 -31.47 -12.07 23.37
CA CYS A 138 -30.93 -11.17 24.38
C CYS A 138 -31.57 -9.77 24.27
N PRO A 139 -31.90 -9.12 25.40
CA PRO A 139 -32.48 -7.77 25.41
C PRO A 139 -31.53 -6.73 24.79
N GLN A 140 -32.05 -5.54 24.47
CA GLN A 140 -31.27 -4.46 23.86
C GLN A 140 -29.97 -4.17 24.64
N ASN A 141 -28.87 -3.98 23.89
CA ASN A 141 -27.51 -3.80 24.42
C ASN A 141 -27.01 -4.98 25.26
N SER A 142 -27.35 -6.22 24.90
CA SER A 142 -26.71 -7.42 25.46
C SER A 142 -26.43 -8.47 24.38
N SER A 143 -25.42 -9.30 24.58
CA SER A 143 -25.04 -10.39 23.66
C SER A 143 -24.97 -11.71 24.40
N CYS A 144 -25.18 -12.80 23.66
CA CYS A 144 -25.13 -14.13 24.22
C CYS A 144 -23.69 -14.59 24.41
N GLN A 145 -23.29 -14.78 25.66
CA GLN A 145 -21.99 -15.32 26.03
C GLN A 145 -22.20 -16.51 26.96
N SER A 146 -21.77 -17.69 26.51
CA SER A 146 -21.88 -18.94 27.29
C SER A 146 -23.31 -19.22 27.78
N GLY A 147 -24.32 -18.99 26.94
CA GLY A 147 -25.74 -19.17 27.28
C GLY A 147 -26.34 -18.09 28.20
N LEU A 148 -25.62 -17.01 28.50
CA LEU A 148 -26.12 -15.90 29.29
C LEU A 148 -26.10 -14.59 28.49
N CYS A 149 -27.15 -13.78 28.65
CA CYS A 149 -27.20 -12.45 28.06
C CYS A 149 -26.43 -11.45 28.93
N ASN A 150 -25.24 -11.07 28.47
CA ASN A 150 -24.40 -10.10 29.16
C ASN A 150 -24.53 -8.73 28.52
N GLY A 151 -24.61 -7.68 29.33
CA GLY A 151 -24.67 -6.29 28.86
C GLY A 151 -23.45 -5.93 28.00
N CYS A 152 -23.67 -5.19 26.92
CA CYS A 152 -22.69 -4.84 25.92
C CYS A 152 -22.49 -3.33 25.86
N LEU A 153 -21.24 -2.91 25.67
CA LEU A 153 -20.91 -1.51 25.40
C LEU A 153 -21.11 -1.15 23.92
N CYS A 154 -21.06 -2.15 23.04
CA CYS A 154 -21.19 -2.02 21.60
C CYS A 154 -21.69 -3.34 20.98
N PHE A 155 -22.14 -3.33 19.72
CA PHE A 155 -22.51 -4.58 19.05
C PHE A 155 -21.25 -5.28 18.52
N PRO A 156 -21.02 -6.58 18.78
CA PRO A 156 -19.87 -7.31 18.22
C PRO A 156 -19.72 -7.08 16.71
N GLY A 157 -18.51 -6.70 16.28
CA GLY A 157 -18.24 -6.40 14.87
C GLY A 157 -18.68 -5.00 14.39
N GLN A 158 -19.36 -4.22 15.23
CA GLN A 158 -19.68 -2.82 14.93
C GLN A 158 -18.41 -2.00 14.75
N LEU A 159 -18.45 -1.02 13.85
CA LEU A 159 -17.38 -0.08 13.61
C LEU A 159 -17.75 1.31 14.14
N LYS A 160 -16.75 2.04 14.65
CA LYS A 160 -16.89 3.45 15.02
C LYS A 160 -15.65 4.24 14.62
N CYS A 161 -15.85 5.54 14.45
CA CYS A 161 -14.76 6.49 14.23
C CYS A 161 -14.56 7.36 15.46
N GLU A 162 -13.32 7.49 15.90
CA GLU A 162 -12.87 8.46 16.90
C GLU A 162 -11.79 9.35 16.27
N GLY A 163 -12.22 10.44 15.62
CA GLY A 163 -11.33 11.22 14.76
C GLY A 163 -10.83 10.38 13.57
N THR A 164 -9.51 10.24 13.44
CA THR A 164 -8.86 9.43 12.40
C THR A 164 -8.72 7.94 12.77
N LYS A 165 -9.21 7.51 13.93
CA LYS A 165 -9.09 6.12 14.39
C LYS A 165 -10.36 5.34 14.07
N LEU A 166 -10.24 4.29 13.26
CA LEU A 166 -11.30 3.32 13.03
C LEU A 166 -11.19 2.22 14.07
N SER A 167 -12.22 2.06 14.89
CA SER A 167 -12.28 1.05 15.94
C SER A 167 -13.36 0.01 15.66
N LEU A 168 -13.06 -1.25 15.98
CA LEU A 168 -13.95 -2.40 15.87
C LEU A 168 -14.39 -2.82 17.28
N CYS A 169 -15.68 -3.06 17.45
CA CYS A 169 -16.19 -3.65 18.68
C CYS A 169 -15.76 -5.11 18.77
N SER A 170 -15.08 -5.45 19.86
CA SER A 170 -14.60 -6.79 20.15
C SER A 170 -15.75 -7.81 20.18
N ALA A 171 -15.46 -9.08 19.88
CA ALA A 171 -16.44 -10.16 19.91
C ALA A 171 -17.09 -10.32 21.30
N ASP A 172 -16.36 -9.96 22.36
CA ASP A 172 -16.86 -9.96 23.73
C ASP A 172 -17.81 -8.80 24.05
N CYS A 173 -18.02 -7.87 23.12
CA CYS A 173 -18.81 -6.65 23.25
C CYS A 173 -18.43 -5.72 24.42
N LYS A 174 -17.27 -5.93 25.05
CA LYS A 174 -16.80 -5.17 26.22
C LYS A 174 -15.80 -4.09 25.88
N SER A 175 -15.25 -4.08 24.67
CA SER A 175 -14.19 -3.16 24.32
C SER A 175 -14.21 -2.78 22.85
N TRP A 176 -13.62 -1.63 22.56
CA TRP A 176 -13.30 -1.17 21.23
C TRP A 176 -11.83 -1.39 20.98
N THR A 177 -11.50 -2.13 19.94
CA THR A 177 -10.13 -2.40 19.53
C THR A 177 -9.82 -1.55 18.30
N LEU A 178 -8.67 -0.88 18.29
CA LEU A 178 -8.22 -0.10 17.14
C LEU A 178 -8.01 -1.05 15.95
N LYS A 179 -8.77 -0.83 14.87
CA LYS A 179 -8.62 -1.57 13.62
C LYS A 179 -7.52 -0.95 12.77
N GLU A 180 -7.56 0.37 12.61
CA GLU A 180 -6.54 1.16 11.89
C GLU A 180 -6.58 2.64 12.30
N THR A 181 -5.50 3.36 12.02
CA THR A 181 -5.46 4.83 12.11
C THR A 181 -5.25 5.40 10.70
N CYS A 182 -6.15 6.28 10.27
CA CYS A 182 -6.10 6.87 8.94
C CYS A 182 -4.86 7.75 8.76
N ALA A 183 -4.27 7.69 7.56
CA ALA A 183 -3.13 8.51 7.19
C ALA A 183 -3.46 10.01 7.28
N ALA A 184 -2.42 10.85 7.39
CA ALA A 184 -2.59 12.31 7.40
C ALA A 184 -3.41 12.76 6.17
N GLY A 185 -4.47 13.55 6.42
CA GLY A 185 -5.40 14.00 5.39
C GLY A 185 -6.55 13.03 5.06
N SER A 186 -6.55 11.81 5.60
CA SER A 186 -7.63 10.83 5.39
C SER A 186 -8.67 10.83 6.52
N ASN A 187 -9.92 10.52 6.18
CA ASN A 187 -11.04 10.49 7.13
C ASN A 187 -11.48 9.05 7.41
N CYS A 188 -11.99 8.81 8.62
CA CYS A 188 -12.57 7.53 8.99
C CYS A 188 -14.05 7.48 8.55
N ASP A 189 -14.45 6.41 7.85
CA ASP A 189 -15.85 6.13 7.52
C ASP A 189 -16.27 4.79 8.14
N ALA A 190 -17.08 4.83 9.20
CA ALA A 190 -17.57 3.64 9.89
C ALA A 190 -18.64 2.87 9.07
N THR A 191 -19.30 3.52 8.12
CA THR A 191 -20.31 2.89 7.25
C THR A 191 -19.64 2.02 6.19
N LYS A 192 -18.57 2.54 5.57
CA LYS A 192 -17.73 1.77 4.65
C LYS A 192 -16.73 0.86 5.38
N GLY A 193 -16.47 1.15 6.66
CA GLY A 193 -15.56 0.40 7.51
C GLY A 193 -14.11 0.50 7.11
N GLN A 194 -13.73 1.65 6.54
CA GLN A 194 -12.42 1.91 5.98
C GLN A 194 -12.02 3.38 6.17
N CYS A 195 -10.72 3.63 6.23
CA CYS A 195 -10.18 4.95 6.00
C CYS A 195 -10.36 5.35 4.53
N ILE A 196 -11.09 6.45 4.31
CA ILE A 196 -11.22 7.06 2.99
C ILE A 196 -10.17 8.15 2.87
N SER A 197 -9.31 8.04 1.85
CA SER A 197 -8.47 9.17 1.46
C SER A 197 -9.34 10.10 0.62
N PRO A 198 -9.50 11.38 0.98
CA PRO A 198 -10.05 12.36 0.05
C PRO A 198 -9.08 12.58 -1.13
N CYS A 199 -7.82 12.17 -1.02
CA CYS A 199 -6.84 12.32 -2.09
C CYS A 199 -6.79 11.12 -3.04
N GLY A 200 -6.62 11.40 -4.33
CA GLY A 200 -6.24 10.45 -5.38
C GLY A 200 -7.26 10.25 -6.49
N ASP A 201 -8.35 11.01 -6.52
CA ASP A 201 -9.36 10.93 -7.59
C ASP A 201 -9.04 11.88 -8.77
N GLY A 202 -7.99 12.70 -8.64
CA GLY A 202 -7.56 13.66 -9.64
C GLY A 202 -8.34 14.98 -9.64
N ASN A 203 -9.29 15.18 -8.72
CA ASN A 203 -10.02 16.42 -8.55
C ASN A 203 -9.62 17.07 -7.22
N CYS A 204 -9.69 18.41 -7.15
CA CYS A 204 -9.45 19.15 -5.92
C CYS A 204 -10.78 19.59 -5.31
N ASP A 205 -11.33 18.77 -4.41
CA ASP A 205 -12.64 19.00 -3.82
C ASP A 205 -12.53 19.81 -2.51
N ALA A 206 -12.54 21.14 -2.66
CA ALA A 206 -12.48 22.06 -1.52
C ALA A 206 -13.61 21.83 -0.47
N ALA A 207 -14.77 21.32 -0.91
CA ALA A 207 -15.89 20.97 -0.03
C ALA A 207 -15.60 19.78 0.89
N SER A 208 -14.70 18.89 0.48
CA SER A 208 -14.19 17.74 1.25
C SER A 208 -12.95 18.09 2.08
N ASN A 209 -12.61 19.39 2.17
CA ASN A 209 -11.41 19.92 2.82
C ASN A 209 -10.09 19.51 2.15
N GLU A 210 -10.14 19.25 0.84
CA GLU A 210 -8.95 19.09 0.01
C GLU A 210 -8.37 20.46 -0.33
N ASN A 211 -7.08 20.61 -0.10
CA ASN A 211 -6.35 21.80 -0.47
C ASN A 211 -4.89 21.46 -0.76
N CYS A 212 -4.12 22.45 -1.23
CA CYS A 212 -2.73 22.24 -1.63
C CYS A 212 -1.78 21.83 -0.49
N GLN A 213 -2.22 21.82 0.79
CA GLN A 213 -1.44 21.30 1.92
C GLN A 213 -1.93 19.92 2.38
N THR A 214 -3.25 19.68 2.42
CA THR A 214 -3.83 18.40 2.85
C THR A 214 -3.84 17.36 1.74
N CYS A 215 -3.85 17.82 0.49
CA CYS A 215 -4.08 17.01 -0.69
C CYS A 215 -3.29 17.49 -1.91
N ALA A 216 -1.98 17.72 -1.74
CA ALA A 216 -1.12 18.33 -2.77
C ALA A 216 -1.07 17.58 -4.11
N LYS A 217 -1.46 16.29 -4.14
CA LYS A 217 -1.48 15.48 -5.37
C LYS A 217 -2.64 15.85 -6.29
N ASP A 218 -3.83 16.05 -5.74
CA ASP A 218 -5.03 16.39 -6.52
C ASP A 218 -5.27 17.90 -6.55
N CYS A 219 -4.90 18.59 -5.46
CA CYS A 219 -4.88 20.05 -5.35
C CYS A 219 -3.51 20.66 -5.68
N GLN A 220 -2.77 20.06 -6.62
CA GLN A 220 -1.48 20.60 -7.03
C GLN A 220 -1.68 22.00 -7.63
N CYS A 221 -1.03 23.01 -7.05
CA CYS A 221 -1.05 24.35 -7.60
C CYS A 221 -0.46 24.37 -9.01
N ALA A 222 -0.99 25.25 -9.87
CA ALA A 222 -0.44 25.44 -11.21
C ALA A 222 1.06 25.82 -11.14
N ALA A 223 1.82 25.61 -12.21
CA ALA A 223 3.27 25.82 -12.24
C ALA A 223 3.72 27.23 -11.82
N ASN A 224 2.82 28.22 -11.87
CA ASN A 224 3.02 29.62 -11.49
C ASN A 224 2.33 29.99 -10.15
N GLN A 225 1.93 29.01 -9.35
CA GLN A 225 1.24 29.23 -8.08
C GLN A 225 1.96 28.55 -6.93
N LEU A 226 1.95 29.21 -5.77
CA LEU A 226 2.47 28.68 -4.52
C LEU A 226 1.30 28.33 -3.60
N CYS A 227 1.47 27.26 -2.82
CA CYS A 227 0.52 26.94 -1.75
C CYS A 227 0.82 27.82 -0.53
N ASN A 228 -0.05 28.79 -0.26
CA ASN A 228 0.04 29.66 0.90
C ASN A 228 -1.27 29.61 1.69
N GLY A 229 -1.21 29.12 2.93
CA GLY A 229 -2.38 29.05 3.82
C GLY A 229 -3.58 28.35 3.20
N PHE A 230 -3.38 27.10 2.74
CA PHE A 230 -4.39 26.25 2.09
C PHE A 230 -4.88 26.70 0.70
N GLN A 231 -4.33 27.77 0.12
CA GLN A 231 -4.76 28.27 -1.19
C GLN A 231 -3.59 28.35 -2.18
N CYS A 232 -3.88 28.04 -3.45
CA CYS A 232 -2.97 28.31 -4.54
C CYS A 232 -3.04 29.79 -4.91
N VAL A 233 -1.99 30.53 -4.58
CA VAL A 233 -1.87 31.96 -4.89
C VAL A 233 -0.89 32.13 -6.05
N ASN A 234 -1.15 33.11 -6.92
CA ASN A 234 -0.22 33.44 -8.01
C ASN A 234 1.14 33.81 -7.43
N ALA A 235 2.16 33.08 -7.85
CA ALA A 235 3.55 33.30 -7.47
C ALA A 235 4.26 34.26 -8.43
N CYS A 236 3.55 34.77 -9.46
CA CYS A 236 4.09 35.56 -10.56
C CYS A 236 3.07 36.50 -11.19
N GLY A 237 3.57 37.56 -11.81
CA GLY A 237 2.88 38.45 -12.75
C GLY A 237 2.66 39.88 -12.24
N ASP A 238 3.31 40.30 -11.16
CA ASP A 238 3.21 41.67 -10.63
C ASP A 238 4.37 42.58 -11.08
N GLY A 239 5.33 42.01 -11.82
CA GLY A 239 6.50 42.70 -12.35
C GLY A 239 7.60 42.96 -11.32
N LYS A 240 7.52 42.35 -10.13
CA LYS A 240 8.54 42.42 -9.08
C LYS A 240 8.93 41.03 -8.63
N CYS A 241 10.21 40.82 -8.39
CA CYS A 241 10.69 39.58 -7.79
C CYS A 241 10.53 39.63 -6.26
N ASN A 242 9.44 39.06 -5.73
CA ASN A 242 9.09 39.10 -4.30
C ASN A 242 9.80 38.00 -3.48
N ALA A 243 9.67 38.08 -2.14
CA ALA A 243 10.22 37.06 -1.25
C ALA A 243 9.52 35.71 -1.46
N GLY A 244 10.28 34.68 -1.81
CA GLY A 244 9.77 33.34 -2.17
C GLY A 244 9.70 33.09 -3.69
N GLU A 245 9.90 34.14 -4.49
CA GLU A 245 10.04 34.04 -5.94
C GLU A 245 11.52 33.95 -6.33
N ASN A 246 11.80 33.23 -7.41
CA ASN A 246 13.13 33.12 -7.94
C ASN A 246 13.09 32.86 -9.45
N CYS A 247 14.23 32.84 -10.12
CA CYS A 247 14.24 32.72 -11.59
C CYS A 247 13.74 31.36 -12.12
N THR A 248 13.55 30.34 -11.27
CA THR A 248 12.93 29.04 -11.63
C THR A 248 11.43 29.00 -11.35
N THR A 249 10.98 29.53 -10.22
CA THR A 249 9.56 29.53 -9.83
C THR A 249 8.80 30.70 -10.45
N CYS A 250 9.53 31.77 -10.78
CA CYS A 250 8.99 32.97 -11.36
C CYS A 250 9.90 33.66 -12.40
N PRO A 251 10.17 33.02 -13.54
CA PRO A 251 11.06 33.57 -14.56
C PRO A 251 10.57 34.88 -15.19
N GLN A 252 9.26 35.17 -15.12
CA GLN A 252 8.68 36.37 -15.73
C GLN A 252 9.04 37.64 -14.95
N ASP A 253 9.01 37.57 -13.61
CA ASP A 253 9.27 38.72 -12.75
C ASP A 253 10.69 38.70 -12.14
N CYS A 254 11.26 37.49 -11.98
CA CYS A 254 12.63 37.25 -11.53
C CYS A 254 13.58 36.89 -12.68
N ALA A 255 13.32 37.41 -13.88
CA ALA A 255 14.19 37.19 -15.04
C ALA A 255 15.63 37.64 -14.71
N CYS A 256 16.60 36.78 -15.02
CA CYS A 256 17.97 37.05 -14.64
C CYS A 256 18.55 38.25 -15.40
N PRO A 257 19.13 39.25 -14.68
CA PRO A 257 19.64 40.46 -15.30
C PRO A 257 20.80 40.15 -16.25
N GLY A 258 20.86 40.88 -17.37
CA GLY A 258 21.92 40.74 -18.37
C GLY A 258 21.94 39.39 -19.11
N GLY A 259 20.84 38.63 -19.08
CA GLY A 259 20.75 37.30 -19.72
C GLY A 259 21.52 36.20 -18.97
N ALA A 260 21.85 36.44 -17.70
CA ALA A 260 22.45 35.43 -16.84
C ALA A 260 21.62 34.15 -16.79
N GLN A 261 22.27 33.00 -16.66
CA GLN A 261 21.59 31.71 -16.68
C GLN A 261 20.97 31.45 -15.31
N CYS A 262 19.70 31.05 -15.28
CA CYS A 262 19.07 30.62 -14.04
C CYS A 262 19.50 29.19 -13.70
N GLN A 263 20.15 28.98 -12.55
CA GLN A 263 20.45 27.64 -12.04
C GLN A 263 20.01 27.54 -10.58
N ASN A 264 19.23 26.50 -10.25
CA ASN A 264 18.73 26.25 -8.89
C ASN A 264 18.06 27.48 -8.23
N GLY A 265 17.29 28.25 -9.00
CA GLY A 265 16.62 29.46 -8.51
C GLY A 265 17.54 30.68 -8.35
N ALA A 266 18.84 30.57 -8.62
CA ALA A 266 19.76 31.70 -8.58
C ALA A 266 20.20 32.13 -9.99
N CYS A 267 20.38 33.44 -10.17
CA CYS A 267 20.92 33.98 -11.41
C CYS A 267 22.44 33.86 -11.43
N CYS A 268 22.94 32.95 -12.24
CA CYS A 268 24.35 32.64 -12.35
C CYS A 268 25.04 33.54 -13.38
N THR A 269 26.08 34.22 -12.90
CA THR A 269 26.97 35.04 -13.74
C THR A 269 28.09 34.23 -14.38
N CYS A 270 28.32 33.02 -13.86
CA CYS A 270 29.31 32.07 -14.32
C CYS A 270 28.90 30.66 -13.90
N THR A 271 29.50 29.63 -14.51
CA THR A 271 29.29 28.25 -14.10
C THR A 271 30.19 27.92 -12.91
N PRO A 272 29.65 27.46 -11.75
CA PRO A 272 30.44 27.13 -10.57
C PRO A 272 31.68 26.29 -10.85
N GLY A 273 32.81 26.66 -10.25
CA GLY A 273 34.08 25.94 -10.39
C GLY A 273 34.78 26.13 -11.73
N THR A 274 34.18 26.82 -12.72
CA THR A 274 34.90 27.19 -13.92
C THR A 274 36.03 28.15 -13.61
N ILE A 275 37.12 28.05 -14.37
CA ILE A 275 38.32 28.86 -14.19
C ILE A 275 38.60 29.64 -15.47
N LYS A 276 38.94 30.92 -15.33
CA LYS A 276 39.40 31.79 -16.41
C LYS A 276 40.61 32.61 -15.97
N CYS A 277 41.38 33.08 -16.95
CA CYS A 277 42.36 34.13 -16.72
C CYS A 277 41.73 35.48 -17.05
N ASP A 278 42.00 36.49 -16.23
CA ASP A 278 41.64 37.88 -16.47
C ASP A 278 42.88 38.74 -16.17
N GLY A 279 43.65 39.04 -17.22
CA GLY A 279 45.02 39.52 -17.09
C GLY A 279 45.91 38.51 -16.35
N ASP A 280 46.64 38.99 -15.34
CA ASP A 280 47.49 38.15 -14.49
C ASP A 280 46.72 37.47 -13.33
N ALA A 281 45.40 37.65 -13.26
CA ALA A 281 44.58 37.02 -12.24
C ALA A 281 43.98 35.69 -12.72
N LEU A 282 44.12 34.65 -11.91
CA LEU A 282 43.35 33.42 -12.03
C LEU A 282 42.01 33.59 -11.33
N LYS A 283 40.91 33.52 -12.08
CA LYS A 283 39.56 33.66 -11.57
C LYS A 283 38.84 32.33 -11.55
N THR A 284 38.27 31.98 -10.40
CA THR A 284 37.44 30.78 -10.21
C THR A 284 36.01 31.20 -9.90
N CYS A 285 35.04 30.68 -10.63
CA CYS A 285 33.63 30.96 -10.34
C CYS A 285 33.26 30.34 -8.99
N LYS A 286 32.66 31.15 -8.12
CA LYS A 286 32.20 30.72 -6.80
C LYS A 286 31.20 29.56 -6.92
N ALA A 287 31.12 28.75 -5.86
CA ALA A 287 30.12 27.68 -5.76
C ALA A 287 28.68 28.20 -5.88
N ASP A 288 28.42 29.42 -5.40
CA ASP A 288 27.12 30.10 -5.45
C ASP A 288 26.81 30.77 -6.80
N CYS A 289 27.70 30.65 -7.80
CA CYS A 289 27.61 31.25 -9.13
C CYS A 289 27.42 32.79 -9.21
N THR A 290 27.50 33.49 -8.08
CA THR A 290 27.25 34.95 -7.98
C THR A 290 28.41 35.80 -8.47
N GLY A 291 29.59 35.20 -8.63
CA GLY A 291 30.77 35.90 -9.11
C GLY A 291 32.04 35.06 -9.10
N TRP A 292 33.16 35.76 -9.28
CA TRP A 292 34.48 35.15 -9.42
C TRP A 292 35.36 35.46 -8.21
N GLU A 293 35.94 34.43 -7.60
CA GLU A 293 37.08 34.57 -6.70
C GLU A 293 38.36 34.79 -7.52
N SER A 294 39.25 35.65 -7.03
CA SER A 294 40.42 36.10 -7.80
C SER A 294 41.71 35.80 -7.04
N LYS A 295 42.66 35.15 -7.71
CA LYS A 295 44.01 34.89 -7.20
C LYS A 295 45.03 35.54 -8.15
N GLN A 296 45.85 36.45 -7.63
CA GLN A 296 46.91 37.07 -8.42
C GLN A 296 48.07 36.10 -8.70
N CYS A 297 48.42 35.94 -9.98
CA CYS A 297 49.53 35.10 -10.39
C CYS A 297 50.79 35.94 -10.54
N LYS A 298 51.83 35.59 -9.79
CA LYS A 298 53.11 36.33 -9.78
C LYS A 298 53.80 36.42 -11.15
N SER A 299 53.59 35.44 -12.01
CA SER A 299 54.23 35.36 -13.34
C SER A 299 53.21 35.24 -14.48
N GLY A 300 51.99 35.75 -14.25
CA GLY A 300 50.90 35.75 -15.20
C GLY A 300 49.99 34.52 -15.12
N CYS A 301 48.84 34.62 -15.78
CA CYS A 301 47.82 33.57 -15.88
C CYS A 301 47.66 33.15 -17.33
N GLN A 302 47.85 31.86 -17.64
CA GLN A 302 47.64 31.29 -18.96
C GLN A 302 47.01 29.91 -18.82
N ASN A 303 46.24 29.45 -19.80
CA ASN A 303 45.66 28.09 -19.81
C ASN A 303 44.95 27.71 -18.50
N LYS A 304 44.19 28.65 -17.92
CA LYS A 304 43.44 28.47 -16.66
C LYS A 304 44.32 28.07 -15.46
N GLN A 305 45.58 28.50 -15.43
CA GLN A 305 46.48 28.28 -14.28
C GLN A 305 47.45 29.46 -14.11
N CYS A 306 47.97 29.62 -12.88
CA CYS A 306 49.07 30.55 -12.64
C CYS A 306 50.38 29.98 -13.17
N CYS A 307 51.15 30.80 -13.84
CA CYS A 307 52.45 30.39 -14.36
C CYS A 307 53.54 30.41 -13.29
N ALA A 308 54.47 29.45 -13.37
CA ALA A 308 55.68 29.39 -12.55
C ALA A 308 56.76 30.37 -13.05
N CYS A 309 56.67 30.78 -14.31
CA CYS A 309 57.53 31.77 -14.94
C CYS A 309 56.74 32.57 -15.98
N PRO A 310 57.19 33.77 -16.39
CA PRO A 310 56.44 34.57 -17.36
C PRO A 310 56.52 33.93 -18.75
N GLU A 311 55.37 33.60 -19.32
CA GLU A 311 55.23 32.91 -20.61
C GLU A 311 56.07 33.55 -21.72
N GLY A 312 56.76 32.74 -22.50
CA GLY A 312 57.57 33.20 -23.64
C GLY A 312 58.83 33.99 -23.28
N LYS A 313 59.09 34.27 -21.99
CA LYS A 313 60.38 34.82 -21.58
C LYS A 313 61.47 33.79 -21.81
N ARG A 314 62.65 34.27 -22.19
CA ARG A 314 63.87 33.47 -22.35
C ARG A 314 64.87 33.74 -21.26
N ARG A 315 65.57 32.71 -20.81
CA ARG A 315 66.69 32.78 -19.87
C ARG A 315 67.85 31.91 -20.33
N CYS A 316 69.00 32.10 -19.70
CA CYS A 316 70.15 31.23 -19.86
C CYS A 316 70.24 30.23 -18.73
N SER A 317 70.56 28.98 -19.05
CA SER A 317 70.94 27.95 -18.10
C SER A 317 72.18 27.24 -18.63
N GLY A 318 73.35 27.61 -18.10
CA GLY A 318 74.63 27.27 -18.72
C GLY A 318 74.71 27.80 -20.16
N ASP A 319 75.11 26.94 -21.09
CA ASP A 319 75.21 27.25 -22.53
C ASP A 319 73.89 27.00 -23.30
N THR A 320 72.76 26.86 -22.60
CA THR A 320 71.46 26.64 -23.23
C THR A 320 70.53 27.84 -23.05
N VAL A 321 69.75 28.13 -24.09
CA VAL A 321 68.63 29.08 -24.01
C VAL A 321 67.37 28.29 -23.67
N GLN A 322 66.70 28.71 -22.60
CA GLN A 322 65.40 28.16 -22.21
C GLN A 322 64.31 29.21 -22.41
N GLU A 323 63.13 28.79 -22.83
CA GLU A 323 61.92 29.58 -22.93
C GLU A 323 60.85 29.04 -21.96
N CYS A 324 60.14 29.93 -21.27
CA CYS A 324 59.10 29.54 -20.34
C CYS A 324 57.81 29.14 -21.08
N THR A 325 57.28 27.95 -20.76
CA THR A 325 55.99 27.44 -21.25
C THR A 325 54.91 27.48 -20.16
N CYS A 326 54.99 28.48 -19.28
CA CYS A 326 54.12 28.80 -18.13
C CYS A 326 54.27 27.79 -16.98
N LYS A 327 54.36 26.50 -17.29
CA LYS A 327 54.61 25.43 -16.32
C LYS A 327 56.09 25.34 -15.94
N GLU A 328 56.98 25.44 -16.92
CA GLU A 328 58.40 25.21 -16.73
C GLU A 328 59.25 25.94 -17.77
N TRP A 329 60.56 25.93 -17.55
CA TRP A 329 61.55 26.43 -18.50
C TRP A 329 62.01 25.31 -19.41
N LYS A 330 61.62 25.36 -20.69
CA LYS A 330 61.99 24.35 -21.68
C LYS A 330 63.17 24.84 -22.50
N GLN A 331 64.15 23.98 -22.73
CA GLN A 331 65.27 24.31 -23.62
C GLN A 331 64.76 24.48 -25.05
N VAL A 332 65.12 25.60 -25.66
CA VAL A 332 64.79 25.93 -27.06
C VAL A 332 66.03 26.04 -27.94
N ASP A 333 67.21 26.24 -27.35
CA ASP A 333 68.46 26.37 -28.10
C ASP A 333 69.69 25.96 -27.27
N LYS A 334 70.79 25.63 -27.94
CA LYS A 334 72.11 25.35 -27.33
C LYS A 334 73.19 26.13 -28.08
N CYS A 335 73.90 26.98 -27.36
CA CYS A 335 74.91 27.85 -27.95
C CYS A 335 76.10 27.05 -28.48
N GLY A 336 76.62 27.49 -29.62
CA GLY A 336 77.78 26.87 -30.26
C GLY A 336 79.07 27.07 -29.48
N THR A 337 80.15 26.42 -29.94
CA THR A 337 81.45 26.33 -29.24
C THR A 337 82.11 27.69 -28.93
N PHE A 338 81.78 28.75 -29.68
CA PHE A 338 82.32 30.11 -29.50
C PHE A 338 81.26 31.12 -29.03
N GLU A 339 80.06 30.64 -28.71
CA GLU A 339 78.93 31.44 -28.27
C GLU A 339 78.64 31.15 -26.81
N LYS A 340 78.33 32.20 -26.04
CA LYS A 340 77.83 32.05 -24.67
C LYS A 340 76.38 32.48 -24.61
N CYS A 341 75.58 31.79 -23.80
CA CYS A 341 74.23 32.26 -23.53
C CYS A 341 74.30 33.52 -22.66
N LYS A 342 73.79 34.64 -23.17
CA LYS A 342 73.69 35.89 -22.41
C LYS A 342 72.34 36.56 -22.66
N SER A 343 71.60 36.80 -21.58
CA SER A 343 70.26 37.41 -21.60
C SER A 343 69.25 36.67 -22.48
N GLY A 344 69.25 35.33 -22.43
CA GLY A 344 68.31 34.47 -23.16
C GLY A 344 68.57 34.38 -24.66
N LYS A 345 69.82 34.63 -25.11
CA LYS A 345 70.26 34.51 -26.50
C LYS A 345 71.70 33.99 -26.56
N CYS A 346 72.03 33.22 -27.58
CA CYS A 346 73.42 32.88 -27.90
C CYS A 346 74.11 34.10 -28.51
N LYS A 347 75.27 34.46 -27.96
CA LYS A 347 76.08 35.59 -28.44
C LYS A 347 77.53 35.15 -28.54
N PHE A 348 78.19 35.50 -29.64
CA PHE A 348 79.63 35.34 -29.75
C PHE A 348 80.35 36.13 -28.66
N SER A 349 81.30 35.48 -28.01
CA SER A 349 82.19 36.15 -27.06
C SER A 349 83.30 36.84 -27.87
N LEU A 350 83.04 38.07 -28.32
CA LEU A 350 84.13 38.95 -28.76
C LEU A 350 84.96 39.27 -27.50
N TRP A 351 86.25 38.98 -27.59
CA TRP A 351 87.23 39.18 -26.52
C TRP A 351 87.35 40.65 -26.14
#